data_AF-G3U6G9-F1
#
_entry.id   AF-G3U6G9-F1
#
_cell.length_a   1.000
_cell.length_b   1.000
_cell.length_c   1.000
_cell.angle_alpha   90.00
_cell.angle_beta   90.00
_cell.angle_gamma   90.00
#
_symmetry.space_group_name_H-M   'P 1'
#
loop_
_entity.id
_entity.type
_entity.pdbx_description
1 polymer ?
#
loop_
_entity_poly.entity_id
_entity_poly.type
_entity_poly.pdbx_seq_one_letter_code
_entity_poly.pdbx_strand_id
1 'polypeptide(L)'
;MFTVTRALEEALFQHFICQKLEIAYAIHKPFPFFEGLRDKFCITEKMYKESLEACQNLVPVSRVVHNVLTQLERRFHLSFLMTLFSPINLREYPDLMTIYRSFKRGNVWQEVQPLITLALILY
;
A
#
# COMPACT_ATOMS: atom_id res chain seq x y z
N MET A 1 17.96 -12.63 -10.74
CA MET A 1 16.94 -12.49 -9.67
C MET A 1 17.47 -11.41 -8.73
N PHE A 2 16.98 -10.18 -8.82
CA PHE A 2 17.46 -9.11 -7.94
C PHE A 2 16.87 -9.33 -6.55
N THR A 3 17.71 -9.62 -5.57
CA THR A 3 17.29 -9.77 -4.18
C THR A 3 17.21 -8.39 -3.55
N VAL A 4 16.01 -8.01 -3.09
CA VAL A 4 15.88 -6.84 -2.20
C VAL A 4 16.68 -7.13 -0.94
N THR A 5 17.58 -6.22 -0.56
CA THR A 5 18.38 -6.40 0.65
C THR A 5 17.48 -6.24 1.88
N ARG A 6 17.80 -6.93 2.98
CA ARG A 6 17.05 -6.79 4.24
C ARG A 6 17.02 -5.34 4.74
N ALA A 7 18.15 -4.65 4.62
CA ALA A 7 18.27 -3.22 4.96
C ALA A 7 17.30 -2.36 4.13
N LEU A 8 17.10 -2.70 2.86
CA LEU A 8 16.18 -1.99 2.00
C LEU A 8 14.71 -2.24 2.37
N GLU A 9 14.35 -3.47 2.69
CA GLU A 9 13.03 -3.82 3.20
C GLU A 9 12.73 -3.13 4.53
N GLU A 10 13.70 -3.08 5.45
CA GLU A 10 13.61 -2.35 6.71
C GLU A 10 13.42 -0.84 6.48
N ALA A 11 14.17 -0.23 5.55
CA ALA A 11 14.01 1.19 5.22
C ALA A 11 12.62 1.50 4.63
N LEU A 12 12.12 0.63 3.74
CA LEU A 12 10.77 0.74 3.18
C LEU A 12 9.69 0.62 4.25
N PHE A 13 9.87 -0.31 5.18
CA PHE A 13 8.97 -0.51 6.30
C PHE A 13 8.94 0.71 7.23
N GLN A 14 10.09 1.26 7.61
CA GLN A 14 10.16 2.46 8.43
C GLN A 14 9.50 3.67 7.73
N HIS A 15 9.78 3.84 6.44
CA HIS A 15 9.14 4.91 5.67
C HIS A 15 7.62 4.73 5.56
N PHE A 16 7.14 3.49 5.41
CA PHE A 16 5.72 3.17 5.47
C PHE A 16 5.10 3.58 6.81
N ILE A 17 5.72 3.27 7.95
CA ILE A 17 5.23 3.69 9.27
C ILE A 17 5.10 5.22 9.32
N CYS A 18 6.13 5.95 8.88
CA CYS A 18 6.12 7.42 8.87
C CYS A 18 5.04 8.01 7.95
N GLN A 19 4.67 7.33 6.86
CA GLN A 19 3.68 7.81 5.89
C GLN A 19 2.27 7.23 6.14
N LYS A 20 2.09 6.36 7.14
CA LYS A 20 0.85 5.58 7.34
C LYS A 20 -0.40 6.45 7.45
N LEU A 21 -0.32 7.54 8.22
CA LEU A 21 -1.44 8.48 8.38
C LEU A 21 -1.80 9.15 7.05
N GLU A 22 -0.79 9.53 6.29
CA GLU A 22 -0.95 10.27 5.04
C GLU A 22 -1.50 9.35 3.94
N ILE A 23 -1.08 8.08 3.94
CA ILE A 23 -1.67 7.04 3.10
C ILE A 23 -3.16 6.89 3.44
N ALA A 24 -3.50 6.87 4.73
CA ALA A 24 -4.89 6.71 5.17
C ALA A 24 -5.78 7.88 4.75
N TYR A 25 -5.27 9.11 4.75
CA TYR A 25 -6.01 10.28 4.26
C TYR A 25 -6.11 10.34 2.74
N ALA A 26 -5.09 9.87 2.01
CA ALA A 26 -5.12 9.85 0.55
C ALA A 26 -6.19 8.90 -0.02
N ILE A 27 -6.50 7.81 0.69
CA ILE A 27 -7.52 6.83 0.30
C ILE A 27 -8.89 7.29 0.83
N HIS A 28 -9.58 8.09 0.01
CA HIS A 28 -10.83 8.74 0.37
C HIS A 28 -12.10 7.92 0.06
N LYS A 29 -11.96 6.74 -0.55
CA LYS A 29 -13.08 5.81 -0.83
C LYS A 29 -12.63 4.34 -0.71
N PRO A 30 -13.54 3.39 -0.42
CA PRO A 30 -13.18 1.98 -0.20
C PRO A 30 -12.65 1.27 -1.46
N PHE A 31 -13.36 1.42 -2.58
CA PHE A 31 -12.98 0.83 -3.86
C PHE A 31 -12.03 1.76 -4.62
N PRO A 32 -10.92 1.26 -5.19
CA PRO A 32 -10.51 -0.16 -5.33
C PRO A 32 -9.54 -0.67 -4.25
N PHE A 33 -9.36 0.04 -3.14
CA PHE A 33 -8.27 -0.24 -2.20
C PHE A 33 -8.43 -1.61 -1.52
N PHE A 34 -9.60 -1.90 -0.95
CA PHE A 34 -9.82 -3.15 -0.22
C PHE A 34 -9.84 -4.37 -1.14
N GLU A 35 -10.41 -4.24 -2.33
CA GLU A 35 -10.45 -5.29 -3.35
C GLU A 35 -9.04 -5.61 -3.82
N GLY A 36 -8.23 -4.59 -4.12
CA GLY A 36 -6.83 -4.78 -4.50
C GLY A 36 -6.04 -5.53 -3.44
N LEU A 37 -6.20 -5.17 -2.16
CA LEU A 37 -5.52 -5.86 -1.05
C LEU A 37 -5.99 -7.32 -0.89
N ARG A 38 -7.29 -7.58 -1.02
CA ARG A 38 -7.87 -8.93 -0.91
C ARG A 38 -7.39 -9.82 -2.06
N ASP A 39 -7.51 -9.35 -3.29
CA ASP A 39 -7.21 -10.11 -4.50
C ASP A 39 -5.71 -10.43 -4.64
N LYS A 40 -4.85 -9.64 -3.96
CA LYS A 40 -3.40 -9.88 -3.83
C LYS A 40 -3.02 -10.55 -2.52
N PHE A 41 -3.97 -11.08 -1.76
CA PHE A 41 -3.77 -11.79 -0.49
C PHE A 41 -3.00 -10.98 0.58
N CYS A 42 -3.02 -9.66 0.49
CA CYS A 42 -2.42 -8.78 1.50
C CYS A 42 -3.25 -8.76 2.79
N ILE A 43 -4.57 -8.89 2.66
CA ILE A 43 -5.51 -8.99 3.77
C ILE A 43 -6.35 -10.27 3.67
N THR A 44 -6.86 -10.72 4.81
CA THR A 44 -7.77 -11.88 4.86
C THR A 44 -9.19 -11.50 4.42
N GLU A 45 -9.97 -12.49 3.97
CA GLU A 45 -11.41 -12.31 3.71
C GLU A 45 -12.16 -11.72 4.90
N LYS A 46 -11.79 -12.13 6.12
CA LYS A 46 -12.38 -11.59 7.34
C LYS A 46 -12.12 -10.09 7.48
N MET A 47 -10.85 -9.68 7.36
CA MET A 47 -10.48 -8.25 7.43
C MET A 47 -11.15 -7.43 6.33
N TYR A 48 -11.26 -7.97 5.11
CA TYR A 48 -11.97 -7.33 4.01
C TYR A 48 -13.44 -7.07 4.36
N LYS A 49 -14.17 -8.10 4.81
CA LYS A 49 -15.59 -7.98 5.20
C LYS A 49 -15.79 -7.00 6.36
N GLU A 50 -14.98 -7.10 7.41
CA GLU A 50 -15.03 -6.18 8.57
C GLU A 50 -14.76 -4.73 8.16
N SER A 51 -13.85 -4.50 7.20
CA SER A 51 -13.55 -3.15 6.69
C SER A 51 -14.72 -2.56 5.90
N LEU A 52 -15.37 -3.36 5.05
CA LEU A 52 -16.54 -2.92 4.31
C LEU A 52 -17.74 -2.67 5.24
N GLU A 53 -17.96 -3.54 6.22
CA GLU A 53 -19.00 -3.36 7.24
C GLU A 53 -18.76 -2.08 8.05
N ALA A 54 -17.51 -1.78 8.46
CA ALA A 54 -17.18 -0.53 9.13
C ALA A 54 -17.49 0.70 8.26
N CYS A 55 -17.20 0.65 6.95
CA CYS A 55 -17.55 1.72 6.02
C CYS A 55 -19.08 1.88 5.89
N GLN A 56 -19.84 0.77 5.86
CA GLN A 56 -21.31 0.79 5.84
C GLN A 56 -21.91 1.39 7.12
N ASN A 57 -21.25 1.16 8.25
CA ASN A 57 -21.60 1.76 9.55
C ASN A 57 -21.12 3.21 9.72
N LEU A 58 -20.81 3.90 8.61
CA LEU A 58 -20.41 5.31 8.57
C LEU A 58 -19.13 5.63 9.35
N VAL A 59 -18.28 4.63 9.61
CA VAL A 59 -16.92 4.89 10.09
C VAL A 59 -16.17 5.60 8.96
N PRO A 60 -15.47 6.72 9.24
CA PRO A 60 -14.71 7.42 8.21
C PRO A 60 -13.72 6.49 7.49
N VAL A 61 -13.72 6.51 6.16
CA VAL A 61 -12.88 5.62 5.33
C VAL A 61 -11.42 5.70 5.74
N SER A 62 -10.89 6.91 5.98
CA SER A 62 -9.51 7.10 6.44
C SER A 62 -9.21 6.39 7.75
N ARG A 63 -10.17 6.32 8.69
CA ARG A 63 -10.01 5.53 9.94
C ARG A 63 -10.00 4.03 9.66
N VAL A 64 -10.87 3.55 8.78
CA VAL A 64 -10.89 2.12 8.38
C VAL A 64 -9.58 1.74 7.69
N VAL A 65 -9.11 2.56 6.75
CA VAL A 65 -7.83 2.39 6.07
C VAL A 65 -6.68 2.38 7.07
N HIS A 66 -6.61 3.36 7.97
CA HIS A 66 -5.56 3.41 8.99
C HIS A 66 -5.52 2.15 9.87
N ASN A 67 -6.68 1.59 10.21
CA ASN A 67 -6.77 0.33 10.95
C ASN A 67 -6.21 -0.85 10.14
N VAL A 68 -6.58 -0.96 8.86
CA VAL A 68 -6.02 -1.99 7.96
C VAL A 68 -4.51 -1.84 7.81
N LEU A 69 -4.01 -0.62 7.62
CA LEU A 69 -2.57 -0.34 7.55
C LEU A 69 -1.83 -0.72 8.83
N THR A 70 -2.45 -0.50 10.00
CA THR A 70 -1.89 -0.89 11.30
C THR A 70 -1.81 -2.41 11.46
N GLN A 71 -2.75 -3.17 10.90
CA GLN A 71 -2.66 -4.63 10.87
C GLN A 71 -1.57 -5.12 9.91
N LEU A 72 -1.43 -4.46 8.76
CA LEU A 72 -0.40 -4.77 7.76
C LEU A 72 1.01 -4.45 8.26
N GLU A 73 1.17 -3.46 9.13
CA GLU A 73 2.45 -3.14 9.79
C GLU A 73 3.06 -4.36 10.50
N ARG A 74 2.22 -5.19 11.13
CA ARG A 74 2.66 -6.39 11.87
C ARG A 74 3.12 -7.54 10.97
N ARG A 75 2.78 -7.48 9.68
CA ARG A 75 3.04 -8.52 8.67
C ARG A 75 3.49 -7.87 7.38
N PHE A 76 4.35 -6.87 7.50
CA PHE A 76 4.75 -6.05 6.38
C PHE A 76 5.43 -6.91 5.31
N HIS A 77 5.00 -6.73 4.07
CA HIS A 77 5.57 -7.38 2.90
C HIS A 77 5.57 -6.41 1.73
N LEU A 78 6.58 -6.52 0.87
CA LEU A 78 6.72 -5.66 -0.31
C LEU A 78 5.54 -5.79 -1.29
N SER A 79 4.87 -6.95 -1.33
CA SER A 79 3.66 -7.17 -2.14
C SER A 79 2.53 -6.20 -1.77
N PHE A 80 2.44 -5.79 -0.49
CA PHE A 80 1.51 -4.76 -0.05
C PHE A 80 1.84 -3.41 -0.68
N LEU A 81 3.10 -2.95 -0.65
CA LEU A 81 3.48 -1.68 -1.26
C LEU A 81 3.24 -1.66 -2.77
N MET A 82 3.50 -2.78 -3.46
CA MET A 82 3.19 -2.92 -4.89
C MET A 82 1.70 -2.82 -5.17
N THR A 83 0.87 -3.37 -4.29
CA THR A 83 -0.60 -3.28 -4.39
C THR A 83 -1.09 -1.87 -4.08
N LEU A 84 -0.57 -1.25 -3.03
CA LEU A 84 -0.88 0.13 -2.62
C LEU A 84 -0.60 1.12 -3.75
N PHE A 85 0.59 1.05 -4.35
CA PHE A 85 1.02 1.94 -5.43
C PHE A 85 0.75 1.38 -6.84
N SER A 86 -0.25 0.49 -6.97
CA SER A 86 -0.66 0.00 -8.28
C SER A 86 -1.15 1.15 -9.19
N PRO A 87 -1.05 1.02 -10.52
CA PRO A 87 -1.56 2.04 -11.45
C PRO A 87 -3.03 2.40 -11.23
N ILE A 88 -3.82 1.41 -10.80
CA ILE A 88 -5.24 1.59 -10.46
C ILE A 88 -5.37 2.52 -9.25
N ASN A 89 -4.70 2.21 -8.13
CA ASN A 89 -4.76 3.04 -6.93
C ASN A 89 -4.19 4.45 -7.15
N LEU A 90 -3.09 4.59 -7.90
CA LEU A 90 -2.52 5.91 -8.19
C LEU A 90 -3.44 6.79 -9.05
N ARG A 91 -4.27 6.18 -9.91
CA ARG A 91 -5.29 6.88 -10.69
C ARG A 91 -6.48 7.27 -9.83
N GLU A 92 -6.95 6.35 -8.99
CA GLU A 92 -8.14 6.57 -8.14
C GLU A 92 -7.86 7.46 -6.93
N TYR A 93 -6.62 7.48 -6.45
CA TYR A 93 -6.16 8.26 -5.29
C TYR A 93 -4.97 9.13 -5.68
N PRO A 94 -5.18 10.27 -6.36
CA PRO A 94 -4.07 11.09 -6.86
C PRO A 94 -3.16 11.64 -5.75
N ASP A 95 -3.69 11.86 -4.54
CA ASP A 95 -2.90 12.29 -3.37
C ASP A 95 -1.86 11.24 -2.94
N LEU A 96 -2.09 9.97 -3.28
CA LEU A 96 -1.14 8.88 -3.05
C LEU A 96 0.13 9.03 -3.90
N MET A 97 0.09 9.82 -4.98
CA MET A 97 1.23 10.04 -5.87
C MET A 97 2.37 10.78 -5.17
N THR A 98 2.07 11.72 -4.27
CA THR A 98 3.09 12.45 -3.51
C THR A 98 3.82 11.49 -2.57
N ILE A 99 3.08 10.58 -1.94
CA ILE A 99 3.62 9.54 -1.05
C ILE A 99 4.45 8.55 -1.88
N TYR A 100 3.93 8.06 -3.00
CA TYR A 100 4.69 7.19 -3.91
C TYR A 100 6.05 7.80 -4.34
N ARG A 101 6.07 9.11 -4.61
CA ARG A 101 7.31 9.83 -4.91
C ARG A 101 8.25 9.92 -3.71
N SER A 102 7.75 10.02 -2.48
CA SER A 102 8.59 10.04 -1.27
C SER A 102 9.29 8.69 -1.07
N PHE A 103 8.58 7.58 -1.36
CA PHE A 103 9.19 6.25 -1.46
C PHE A 103 10.33 6.28 -2.49
N LYS A 104 10.09 6.74 -3.72
CA LYS A 104 11.10 6.79 -4.80
C LYS A 104 12.34 7.66 -4.51
N ARG A 105 12.16 8.81 -3.85
CA ARG A 105 13.22 9.81 -3.65
C ARG A 105 14.21 9.47 -2.54
N GLY A 106 13.85 8.57 -1.61
CA GLY A 106 14.66 8.26 -0.43
C GLY A 106 15.94 7.44 -0.65
N ASN A 107 16.51 7.35 -1.86
CA ASN A 107 17.62 6.44 -2.21
C ASN A 107 17.36 4.95 -1.93
N VAL A 108 16.09 4.58 -1.74
CA VAL A 108 15.62 3.21 -1.48
C VAL A 108 15.29 2.50 -2.81
N TRP A 109 14.80 3.19 -3.84
CA TRP A 109 14.37 2.53 -5.09
C TRP A 109 15.41 2.49 -6.21
N GLN A 110 16.60 3.09 -6.06
CA GLN A 110 17.64 2.98 -7.10
C GLN A 110 18.09 1.52 -7.33
N GLU A 111 17.95 0.66 -6.32
CA GLU A 111 18.21 -0.79 -6.44
C GLU A 111 17.02 -1.61 -6.97
N VAL A 112 15.78 -1.12 -6.82
CA VAL A 112 14.54 -1.88 -7.11
C VAL A 112 13.83 -1.41 -8.39
N GLN A 113 14.26 -0.29 -8.97
CA GLN A 113 13.76 0.27 -10.23
C GLN A 113 13.75 -0.76 -11.39
N PRO A 114 14.75 -1.66 -11.55
CA PRO A 114 14.70 -2.69 -12.58
C PRO A 114 13.54 -3.69 -12.38
N LEU A 115 13.16 -3.98 -11.14
CA LEU A 115 12.13 -4.97 -10.79
C LEU A 115 10.71 -4.46 -11.04
N ILE A 116 10.44 -3.18 -10.75
CA ILE A 116 9.14 -2.56 -11.05
C ILE A 116 8.93 -2.45 -12.55
N THR A 117 9.98 -2.13 -13.30
CA THR A 117 9.86 -1.94 -14.75
C THR A 117 9.55 -3.26 -15.46
N LEU A 118 10.09 -4.39 -14.99
CA LEU A 118 9.75 -5.72 -15.49
C LEU A 118 8.31 -6.15 -15.12
N ALA A 119 7.82 -5.80 -13.92
CA ALA A 119 6.46 -6.12 -13.50
C ALA A 119 5.38 -5.32 -14.25
N LEU A 120 5.71 -4.13 -14.75
CA LEU A 120 4.81 -3.29 -15.56
C LEU A 120 4.85 -3.62 -17.06
N ILE A 121 5.89 -4.31 -17.54
CA ILE A 121 5.99 -4.76 -18.95
C ILE A 121 5.35 -6.15 -19.15
N LEU A 122 5.14 -6.91 -18.07
CA LEU A 122 4.57 -8.25 -18.11
C LEU A 122 3.09 -8.33 -17.69
N TYR A 123 2.36 -7.22 -17.64
CA TYR A 123 0.91 -7.18 -17.40
C TYR A 123 0.23 -6.08 -18.22
#